data_AF-A0A1Z5L3H8-F1
#
_entry.id   AF-A0A1Z5L3H8-F1
#
_cell.length_a   1.000
_cell.length_b   1.000
_cell.length_c   1.000
_cell.angle_alpha   90.00
_cell.angle_beta   90.00
_cell.angle_gamma   90.00
#
_symmetry.space_group_name_H-M   'P 1'
#
loop_
_entity.id
_entity.type
_entity.pdbx_description
1 polymer ?
#
loop_
_entity_poly.entity_id
_entity_poly.type
_entity_poly.pdbx_seq_one_letter_code
_entity_poly.pdbx_strand_id
1 'polypeptide(L)'
;MITGTSQMDGAILVVAATDGAMPQTREHLVLAKQIGIEHIVVFLNKADAADKEMLELVEMELRELLTEHGYKGDEVPIVIGSALFALEGKEPSLGKESILKLLETVDQHIPNPVRDLDKPFLLPIESVYSIQGRGTVVTGRLERGILKKGMECEIAGYNQLFKTTVTGIETFHKTLED
;
A
#
# COMPACT_ATOMS: atom_id res chain seq x y z
N MET A 1 -1.75 -7.26 -9.62
CA MET A 1 -2.72 -6.75 -8.61
C MET A 1 -3.62 -7.83 -8.04
N ILE A 2 -4.23 -8.70 -8.85
CA ILE A 2 -5.29 -9.63 -8.40
C ILE A 2 -4.81 -10.74 -7.44
N THR A 3 -3.55 -11.16 -7.52
CA THR A 3 -3.03 -12.29 -6.70
C THR A 3 -2.66 -11.91 -5.27
N GLY A 4 -2.91 -10.67 -4.82
CA GLY A 4 -2.66 -10.22 -3.43
C GLY A 4 -1.19 -10.31 -2.97
N THR A 5 -0.25 -10.56 -3.89
CA THR A 5 1.17 -10.83 -3.57
C THR A 5 1.94 -9.59 -3.12
N SER A 6 1.32 -8.41 -3.26
CA SER A 6 1.84 -7.14 -2.79
C SER A 6 0.65 -6.34 -2.25
N GLN A 7 0.55 -6.20 -0.93
CA GLN A 7 -0.29 -5.18 -0.33
C GLN A 7 0.32 -3.83 -0.70
N MET A 8 -0.44 -2.99 -1.39
CA MET A 8 -0.02 -1.67 -1.83
C MET A 8 -0.75 -0.65 -0.98
N ASP A 9 -0.01 0.15 -0.22
CA ASP A 9 -0.58 1.22 0.62
C ASP A 9 -0.93 2.48 -0.19
N GLY A 10 -0.34 2.59 -1.39
CA GLY A 10 -0.61 3.64 -2.35
C GLY A 10 -0.03 3.33 -3.73
N ALA A 11 -0.33 4.16 -4.72
CA ALA A 11 0.20 4.00 -6.08
C ALA A 11 0.71 5.32 -6.68
N ILE A 12 1.72 5.21 -7.54
CA ILE A 12 2.15 6.30 -8.41
C ILE A 12 1.55 6.05 -9.81
N LEU A 13 0.66 6.93 -10.25
CA LEU A 13 0.10 6.89 -11.59
C LEU A 13 0.97 7.73 -12.53
N VAL A 14 1.69 7.07 -13.43
CA VAL A 14 2.53 7.75 -14.43
C VAL A 14 1.76 7.95 -15.71
N VAL A 15 1.62 9.19 -16.16
CA VAL A 15 0.93 9.56 -17.40
C VAL A 15 1.86 10.42 -18.24
N ALA A 16 1.93 10.17 -19.55
CA ALA A 16 2.70 11.01 -20.46
C ALA A 16 1.92 12.27 -20.81
N ALA A 17 2.51 13.45 -20.62
CA ALA A 17 1.93 14.72 -21.01
C ALA A 17 1.59 14.80 -22.51
N THR A 18 2.36 14.11 -23.35
CA THR A 18 2.15 14.08 -24.81
C THR A 18 0.93 13.26 -25.23
N ASP A 19 0.58 12.23 -24.45
CA ASP A 19 -0.38 11.20 -24.84
C ASP A 19 -1.69 11.32 -24.04
N GLY A 20 -1.66 11.98 -22.88
CA GLY A 20 -2.81 12.14 -22.00
C GLY A 20 -3.29 10.82 -21.37
N ALA A 21 -4.55 10.79 -20.95
CA ALA A 21 -5.12 9.60 -20.34
C ALA A 21 -5.45 8.51 -21.39
N MET A 22 -4.71 7.41 -21.34
CA MET A 22 -4.92 6.26 -22.24
C MET A 22 -5.88 5.22 -21.63
N PRO A 23 -6.44 4.29 -22.44
CA PRO A 23 -7.30 3.22 -21.92
C PRO A 23 -6.66 2.42 -20.76
N GLN A 24 -5.35 2.20 -20.81
CA GLN A 24 -4.59 1.53 -19.75
C GLN A 24 -4.59 2.33 -18.43
N THR A 25 -4.56 3.67 -18.50
CA THR A 25 -4.67 4.56 -17.33
C THR A 25 -6.00 4.32 -16.62
N ARG A 26 -7.09 4.18 -17.37
CA ARG A 26 -8.43 3.89 -16.82
C ARG A 26 -8.48 2.50 -16.19
N GLU A 27 -7.97 1.48 -16.87
CA GLU A 27 -7.93 0.12 -16.34
C GLU A 27 -7.12 0.02 -15.05
N HIS A 28 -5.96 0.67 -14.97
CA HIS A 28 -5.15 0.69 -13.76
C HIS A 28 -5.85 1.39 -12.59
N LEU A 29 -6.59 2.48 -12.84
CA LEU A 29 -7.37 3.16 -11.80
C LEU A 29 -8.49 2.28 -11.26
N VAL A 30 -9.22 1.60 -12.14
CA VAL A 30 -10.26 0.63 -11.77
C VAL A 30 -9.65 -0.50 -10.91
N LEU A 31 -8.54 -1.08 -11.37
CA LEU A 31 -7.87 -2.17 -10.66
C LEU A 31 -7.35 -1.72 -9.30
N ALA A 32 -6.71 -0.55 -9.22
CA ALA A 32 -6.22 0.04 -7.98
C ALA A 32 -7.36 0.23 -6.96
N LYS A 33 -8.52 0.71 -7.42
CA LYS A 33 -9.69 0.87 -6.56
C LYS A 33 -10.24 -0.47 -6.07
N GLN A 34 -10.29 -1.47 -6.95
CA GLN A 34 -10.78 -2.81 -6.61
C GLN A 34 -9.90 -3.54 -5.58
N ILE A 35 -8.58 -3.30 -5.59
CA ILE A 35 -7.67 -3.86 -4.58
C ILE A 35 -7.59 -3.03 -3.29
N GLY A 36 -8.32 -1.91 -3.21
CA GLY A 36 -8.42 -1.09 -2.01
C GLY A 36 -7.35 0.00 -1.86
N ILE A 37 -6.68 0.40 -2.94
CA ILE A 37 -5.78 1.56 -2.90
C ILE A 37 -6.63 2.83 -2.77
N GLU A 38 -6.42 3.59 -1.70
CA GLU A 38 -7.14 4.85 -1.44
C GLU A 38 -6.31 6.08 -1.84
N HIS A 39 -4.98 5.98 -1.76
CA HIS A 39 -4.04 7.08 -1.98
C HIS A 39 -3.28 6.89 -3.29
N ILE A 40 -3.38 7.88 -4.18
CA ILE A 40 -2.66 7.92 -5.45
C ILE A 40 -1.92 9.24 -5.57
N VAL A 41 -0.69 9.19 -6.07
CA VAL A 41 0.07 10.35 -6.50
C VAL A 41 0.27 10.24 -8.02
N VAL A 42 0.04 11.32 -8.75
CA VAL A 42 0.21 11.32 -10.21
C VAL A 42 1.56 11.94 -10.57
N PHE A 43 2.27 11.29 -11.49
CA PHE A 43 3.45 11.86 -12.14
C PHE A 43 3.17 12.09 -13.62
N LEU A 44 3.06 13.37 -14.00
CA LEU A 44 2.89 13.79 -15.38
C LEU A 44 4.27 13.87 -16.05
N ASN A 45 4.64 12.78 -16.72
CA ASN A 45 5.94 12.53 -17.32
C ASN A 45 6.03 13.13 -18.74
N LYS A 46 7.24 13.19 -19.30
CA LYS A 46 7.55 13.78 -20.62
C LYS A 46 7.21 15.28 -20.71
N ALA A 47 7.29 16.01 -19.61
CA ALA A 47 7.09 17.46 -19.61
C ALA A 47 8.13 18.22 -20.45
N ASP A 48 9.26 17.58 -20.78
CA ASP A 48 10.26 18.09 -21.72
C ASP A 48 9.78 18.17 -23.18
N ALA A 49 8.73 17.42 -23.52
CA ALA A 49 8.16 17.32 -24.87
C ALA A 49 6.74 17.91 -24.97
N ALA A 50 6.26 18.58 -23.92
CA ALA A 50 4.93 19.18 -23.86
C ALA A 50 5.03 20.68 -23.53
N ASP A 51 4.09 21.48 -24.05
CA ASP A 51 3.96 22.88 -23.70
C ASP A 51 3.02 23.07 -22.50
N LYS A 52 2.94 24.32 -22.01
CA LYS A 52 2.18 24.64 -20.81
C LYS A 52 0.68 24.40 -20.97
N GLU A 53 0.12 24.71 -22.14
CA GLU A 53 -1.31 24.53 -22.41
C GLU A 53 -1.69 23.04 -22.43
N MET A 54 -0.85 22.20 -23.03
CA MET A 54 -1.03 20.75 -23.02
C MET A 54 -0.94 20.17 -21.61
N LEU A 55 0.02 20.62 -20.80
CA LEU A 55 0.15 20.18 -19.41
C LEU A 55 -1.09 20.52 -18.58
N GLU A 56 -1.60 21.75 -18.68
CA GLU A 56 -2.81 22.18 -17.98
C GLU A 56 -4.04 21.37 -18.42
N LEU A 57 -4.18 21.12 -19.72
CA LEU A 57 -5.29 20.33 -20.27
C LEU A 57 -5.26 18.88 -19.76
N VAL A 58 -4.09 18.23 -19.81
CA VAL A 58 -3.95 16.85 -19.34
C VAL A 58 -4.12 16.77 -17.82
N GLU A 59 -3.68 17.77 -17.07
CA GLU A 59 -3.93 17.83 -15.63
C GLU A 59 -5.43 17.85 -15.32
N MET A 60 -6.20 18.68 -16.02
CA MET A 60 -7.66 18.74 -15.87
C MET A 60 -8.32 17.39 -16.21
N GLU A 61 -7.95 16.78 -17.34
CA GLU A 61 -8.48 15.47 -17.75
C GLU A 61 -8.21 14.39 -16.69
N LEU A 62 -7.01 14.39 -16.09
CA LEU A 62 -6.64 13.43 -15.06
C LEU A 62 -7.43 13.63 -13.76
N ARG A 63 -7.71 14.89 -13.37
CA ARG A 63 -8.54 15.17 -12.18
C ARG A 63 -9.98 14.69 -12.38
N GLU A 64 -10.55 14.91 -13.56
CA GLU A 64 -11.87 14.39 -13.91
C GLU A 64 -11.89 12.86 -13.89
N LEU A 65 -10.88 12.22 -14.50
CA LEU A 65 -10.77 10.77 -14.54
C LEU A 65 -10.64 10.15 -13.14
N LEU A 66 -9.81 10.74 -12.28
CA LEU A 66 -9.65 10.31 -10.88
C LEU A 66 -10.99 10.40 -10.13
N THR A 67 -11.73 11.49 -10.34
CA THR A 67 -13.06 11.71 -9.73
C THR A 67 -14.08 10.70 -10.23
N GLU A 68 -14.10 10.40 -11.53
CA GLU A 68 -14.95 9.36 -12.14
C GLU A 68 -14.74 7.99 -11.47
N HIS A 69 -13.50 7.67 -11.09
CA HIS A 69 -13.11 6.38 -10.50
C HIS A 69 -13.13 6.37 -8.97
N GLY A 70 -13.71 7.41 -8.34
CA GLY A 70 -13.93 7.46 -6.89
C GLY A 70 -12.71 7.84 -6.06
N TYR A 71 -11.74 8.54 -6.65
CA TYR A 71 -10.71 9.29 -5.94
C TYR A 71 -11.11 10.76 -5.84
N LYS A 72 -10.49 11.49 -4.92
CA LYS A 72 -10.73 12.93 -4.80
C LYS A 72 -9.82 13.69 -5.77
N GLY A 73 -10.21 13.80 -7.04
CA GLY A 73 -9.36 14.35 -8.10
C GLY A 73 -8.74 15.71 -7.78
N ASP A 74 -9.45 16.58 -7.07
CA ASP A 74 -8.94 17.90 -6.65
C ASP A 74 -7.88 17.82 -5.53
N GLU A 75 -7.94 16.81 -4.67
CA GLU A 75 -6.99 16.60 -3.55
C GLU A 75 -5.78 15.73 -3.96
N VAL A 76 -5.87 15.01 -5.10
CA VAL A 76 -4.78 14.16 -5.58
C VAL A 76 -3.59 15.04 -6.04
N PRO A 77 -2.39 14.82 -5.49
CA PRO A 77 -1.20 15.54 -5.92
C PRO A 77 -0.77 15.12 -7.32
N ILE A 78 -0.45 16.11 -8.15
CA ILE A 78 0.08 15.92 -9.50
C ILE A 78 1.45 16.59 -9.58
N VAL A 79 2.48 15.80 -9.88
CA VAL A 79 3.85 16.27 -10.03
C VAL A 79 4.23 16.20 -11.50
N ILE A 80 4.66 17.33 -12.06
CA ILE A 80 5.04 17.46 -13.47
C ILE A 80 6.56 17.33 -13.58
N GLY A 81 7.03 16.55 -14.53
CA GLY A 81 8.46 16.37 -14.74
C GLY A 81 8.83 15.50 -15.94
N SER A 82 10.12 15.22 -16.04
CA SER A 82 10.70 14.31 -17.03
C SER A 82 11.60 13.29 -16.34
N ALA A 83 11.15 12.04 -16.31
CA ALA A 83 11.94 10.93 -15.80
C ALA A 83 13.20 10.70 -16.65
N LEU A 84 13.16 11.03 -17.94
CA LEU A 84 14.31 10.93 -18.84
C LEU A 84 15.39 11.93 -18.44
N PHE A 85 15.02 13.20 -18.27
CA PHE A 85 15.97 14.23 -17.84
C PHE A 85 16.54 13.94 -16.45
N ALA A 86 15.72 13.40 -15.54
CA ALA A 86 16.20 12.95 -14.23
C ALA A 86 17.27 11.86 -14.35
N LEU A 87 17.07 10.87 -15.25
CA LEU A 87 18.00 9.77 -15.47
C LEU A 87 19.29 10.21 -16.17
N GLU A 88 19.19 11.12 -17.13
CA GLU A 88 20.33 11.64 -17.90
C GLU A 88 21.08 12.78 -17.18
N GLY A 89 20.56 13.27 -16.06
CA GLY A 89 21.13 14.41 -15.33
C GLY A 89 21.00 15.73 -16.09
N LYS A 90 19.99 15.85 -16.96
CA LYS A 90 19.70 17.06 -17.74
C LYS A 90 18.64 17.89 -17.02
N GLU A 91 18.70 19.21 -17.22
CA GLU A 91 17.74 20.21 -16.71
C GLU A 91 17.12 19.85 -15.34
N PRO A 92 17.81 20.17 -14.24
CA PRO A 92 17.43 19.70 -12.90
C PRO A 92 15.99 19.98 -12.49
N SER A 93 15.41 21.12 -12.91
CA SER A 93 14.04 21.53 -12.61
C SER A 93 12.99 20.53 -13.09
N LEU A 94 13.09 20.09 -14.35
CA LEU A 94 12.19 19.07 -14.90
C LEU A 94 12.65 17.66 -14.54
N GLY A 95 13.96 17.44 -14.36
CA GLY A 95 14.55 16.15 -14.04
C GLY A 95 14.60 15.86 -12.55
N LYS A 96 15.78 15.99 -11.95
CA LYS A 96 16.07 15.54 -10.57
C LYS A 96 15.13 16.17 -9.52
N GLU A 97 14.82 17.45 -9.63
CA GLU A 97 13.98 18.17 -8.67
C GLU A 97 12.54 17.70 -8.72
N SER A 98 12.00 17.37 -9.91
CA SER A 98 10.66 16.82 -10.03
C SER A 98 10.53 15.44 -9.38
N ILE A 99 11.57 14.60 -9.47
CA ILE A 99 11.61 13.30 -8.80
C ILE A 99 11.70 13.45 -7.28
N LEU A 100 12.54 14.38 -6.78
CA LEU A 100 12.60 14.66 -5.35
C LEU A 100 11.25 15.17 -4.83
N LYS A 101 10.60 16.06 -5.57
CA LYS A 101 9.24 16.53 -5.27
C LYS A 101 8.22 15.40 -5.30
N LEU A 102 8.31 14.48 -6.26
CA LEU A 102 7.46 13.29 -6.32
C LEU A 102 7.61 12.44 -5.06
N LEU A 103 8.84 12.16 -4.63
CA LEU A 103 9.10 11.38 -3.42
C LEU A 103 8.60 12.09 -2.16
N GLU A 104 8.85 13.39 -2.02
CA GLU A 104 8.32 14.20 -0.92
C GLU A 104 6.78 14.19 -0.90
N THR A 105 6.16 14.28 -2.07
CA THR A 105 4.70 14.23 -2.21
C THR A 105 4.16 12.86 -1.81
N VAL A 106 4.86 11.78 -2.17
CA VAL A 106 4.51 10.41 -1.75
C VAL A 106 4.60 10.29 -0.23
N ASP A 107 5.68 10.76 0.39
CA ASP A 107 5.88 10.71 1.84
C ASP A 107 4.79 11.50 2.60
N GLN A 108 4.29 12.58 2.02
CA GLN A 108 3.24 13.42 2.63
C GLN A 108 1.82 12.88 2.38
N HIS A 109 1.56 12.29 1.21
CA HIS A 109 0.22 11.93 0.78
C HIS A 109 -0.16 10.48 1.06
N ILE A 110 0.81 9.56 1.04
CA ILE A 110 0.58 8.13 1.28
C ILE A 110 0.86 7.85 2.76
N PRO A 111 -0.16 7.54 3.58
CA PRO A 111 0.05 7.28 4.99
C PRO A 111 0.83 5.99 5.19
N ASN A 112 1.61 5.94 6.27
CA ASN A 112 2.23 4.70 6.69
C ASN A 112 1.15 3.66 7.03
N PRO A 113 1.35 2.38 6.67
CA PRO A 113 0.41 1.33 7.02
C PRO A 113 0.24 1.26 8.53
N VAL A 114 -1.00 1.43 8.98
CA VAL A 114 -1.34 1.37 10.40
C VAL A 114 -1.50 -0.10 10.80
N ARG A 115 -0.75 -0.52 11.82
CA ARG A 115 -0.97 -1.83 12.42
C ARG A 115 -2.28 -1.78 13.20
N ASP A 116 -3.20 -2.70 12.89
CA ASP A 116 -4.49 -2.84 13.56
C ASP A 116 -4.35 -3.43 14.98
N LEU A 117 -3.68 -2.73 15.90
CA LEU A 117 -3.39 -3.21 17.24
C LEU A 117 -4.62 -3.24 18.17
N ASP A 118 -5.60 -2.37 17.90
CA ASP A 118 -6.82 -2.26 18.71
C ASP A 118 -7.89 -3.30 18.34
N LYS A 119 -7.71 -4.02 17.22
CA LYS A 119 -8.64 -5.07 16.80
C LYS A 119 -8.41 -6.36 17.59
N PRO A 120 -9.42 -7.23 17.73
CA PRO A 120 -9.23 -8.57 18.27
C PRO A 120 -8.13 -9.30 17.49
N PHE A 121 -7.23 -9.95 18.22
CA PHE A 121 -6.08 -10.58 17.60
C PHE A 121 -6.50 -11.68 16.63
N LEU A 122 -5.74 -11.85 15.55
CA LEU A 122 -5.95 -12.93 14.59
C LEU A 122 -4.58 -13.50 14.21
N LEU A 123 -4.41 -14.79 14.46
CA LEU A 123 -3.19 -15.54 14.15
C LEU A 123 -3.59 -16.73 13.27
N PRO A 124 -3.37 -16.68 11.95
CA PRO A 124 -3.52 -17.83 11.09
C PRO A 124 -2.48 -18.88 11.48
N ILE A 125 -2.93 -20.10 11.76
CA ILE A 125 -2.04 -21.20 12.16
C ILE A 125 -1.38 -21.77 10.91
N GLU A 126 -0.05 -21.69 10.85
CA GLU A 126 0.77 -22.25 9.77
C GLU A 126 1.21 -23.67 10.08
N SER A 127 1.57 -23.96 11.33
CA SER A 127 2.04 -25.29 11.75
C SER A 127 1.74 -25.54 13.22
N VAL A 128 1.66 -26.83 13.57
CA VAL A 128 1.34 -27.29 14.93
C VAL A 128 2.39 -28.30 15.38
N TYR A 129 2.92 -28.09 16.58
CA TYR A 129 3.94 -28.93 17.21
C TYR A 129 3.47 -29.36 18.59
N SER A 130 3.98 -30.49 19.07
CA SER A 130 3.79 -30.94 20.45
C SER A 130 5.16 -31.01 21.13
N ILE A 131 5.36 -30.22 22.18
CA ILE A 131 6.60 -30.19 22.93
C ILE A 131 6.36 -30.90 24.26
N GLN A 132 7.08 -32.01 24.47
CA GLN A 132 6.97 -32.81 25.68
C GLN A 132 7.25 -31.94 26.92
N GLY A 133 6.31 -31.93 27.87
CA GLY A 133 6.40 -31.15 29.11
C GLY A 133 6.00 -29.67 28.99
N ARG A 134 5.73 -29.14 27.78
CA ARG A 134 5.21 -27.78 27.58
C ARG A 134 3.80 -27.73 26.99
N GLY A 135 3.44 -28.71 26.17
CA GLY A 135 2.13 -28.82 25.53
C GLY A 135 2.17 -28.55 24.02
N THR A 136 1.01 -28.23 23.45
CA THR A 136 0.84 -27.95 22.02
C THR A 136 1.24 -26.50 21.70
N VAL A 137 2.05 -26.33 20.66
CA VAL A 137 2.51 -25.03 20.16
C VAL A 137 2.01 -24.86 18.73
N VAL A 138 1.44 -23.69 18.46
CA VAL A 138 1.05 -23.29 17.10
C VAL A 138 1.97 -22.17 16.64
N THR A 139 2.34 -22.17 15.37
CA THR A 139 3.15 -21.10 14.77
C THR A 139 2.34 -20.36 13.73
N GLY A 140 2.64 -19.09 13.56
CA GLY A 140 2.03 -18.23 12.55
C GLY A 140 2.42 -16.78 12.74
N ARG A 141 2.02 -15.94 11.79
CA ARG A 141 2.16 -14.50 11.86
C ARG A 141 0.91 -13.89 12.47
N LEU A 142 1.08 -12.96 13.42
CA LEU A 142 -0.04 -12.17 13.92
C LEU A 142 -0.45 -11.17 12.83
N GLU A 143 -1.66 -11.32 12.30
CA GLU A 143 -2.21 -10.46 11.23
C GLU A 143 -2.72 -9.12 11.78
N ARG A 144 -3.35 -9.16 12.96
CA ARG A 144 -3.87 -7.98 13.67
C ARG A 144 -3.95 -8.23 15.17
N GLY A 145 -4.18 -7.16 15.92
CA GLY A 145 -4.34 -7.14 17.36
C GLY A 145 -3.05 -7.34 18.13
N ILE A 146 -3.19 -7.49 19.45
CA ILE A 146 -2.10 -7.79 20.37
C ILE A 146 -2.43 -9.11 21.07
N LEU A 147 -1.45 -10.00 21.14
CA LEU A 147 -1.53 -11.24 21.89
C LEU A 147 -0.63 -11.14 23.12
N LYS A 148 -1.19 -11.42 24.30
CA LYS A 148 -0.46 -11.45 25.57
C LYS A 148 -0.59 -12.80 26.23
N LYS A 149 0.43 -13.17 27.01
CA LYS A 149 0.38 -14.36 27.84
C LYS A 149 -0.79 -14.29 28.82
N GLY A 150 -1.50 -15.40 28.98
CA GLY A 150 -2.68 -15.52 29.83
C GLY A 150 -3.99 -15.07 29.18
N MET A 151 -3.97 -14.53 27.96
CA MET A 151 -5.21 -14.22 27.24
C MET A 151 -5.97 -15.49 26.86
N GLU A 152 -7.30 -15.45 27.00
CA GLU A 152 -8.18 -16.45 26.41
C GLU A 152 -8.18 -16.32 24.87
N CYS A 153 -8.26 -17.46 24.20
CA CYS A 153 -8.30 -17.53 22.75
C CYS A 153 -9.30 -18.57 22.27
N GLU A 154 -9.77 -18.36 21.05
CA GLU A 154 -10.64 -19.29 20.33
C GLU A 154 -9.92 -19.79 19.08
N ILE A 155 -9.80 -21.10 18.93
CA ILE A 155 -9.31 -21.74 17.72
C ILE A 155 -10.52 -22.03 16.85
N ALA A 156 -10.67 -21.27 15.77
CA ALA A 156 -11.78 -21.40 14.82
C ALA A 156 -11.30 -22.07 13.52
N GLY A 157 -12.03 -23.09 13.07
CA GLY A 157 -11.74 -23.79 11.82
C GLY A 157 -12.50 -25.11 11.71
N TYR A 158 -12.69 -25.62 10.49
CA TYR A 158 -13.36 -26.91 10.25
C TYR A 158 -14.74 -27.05 10.91
N ASN A 159 -15.50 -25.94 10.97
CA ASN A 159 -16.80 -25.85 11.64
C ASN A 159 -16.74 -26.20 13.15
N GLN A 160 -15.59 -25.99 13.78
CA GLN A 160 -15.33 -26.20 15.20
C GLN A 160 -14.77 -24.92 15.82
N LEU A 161 -15.06 -24.75 17.12
CA LEU A 161 -14.59 -23.64 17.93
C LEU A 161 -14.09 -24.19 19.26
N PHE A 162 -12.79 -24.08 19.51
CA PHE A 162 -12.18 -24.52 20.76
C PHE A 162 -11.73 -23.33 21.58
N LYS A 163 -12.22 -23.23 22.81
CA LYS A 163 -11.78 -22.23 23.79
C LYS A 163 -10.55 -22.75 24.53
N THR A 164 -9.53 -21.93 24.66
CA THR A 164 -8.33 -22.25 25.43
C THR A 164 -7.65 -20.95 25.91
N THR A 165 -6.49 -21.08 26.54
CA THR A 165 -5.71 -19.95 27.07
C THR A 165 -4.30 -20.02 26.54
N VAL A 166 -3.73 -18.87 26.18
CA VAL A 166 -2.33 -18.77 25.77
C VAL A 166 -1.42 -18.84 27.00
N THR A 167 -0.71 -19.96 27.16
CA THR A 167 0.16 -20.18 28.32
C THR A 167 1.57 -19.60 28.16
N GLY A 168 2.00 -19.32 26.92
CA GLY A 168 3.30 -18.73 26.63
C GLY A 168 3.38 -18.26 25.18
N ILE A 169 4.27 -17.30 24.95
CA ILE A 169 4.58 -16.76 23.63
C ILE A 169 6.10 -16.83 23.46
N GLU A 170 6.57 -17.31 22.31
CA GLU A 170 7.99 -17.46 22.02
C GLU A 170 8.31 -16.86 20.64
N THR A 171 9.38 -16.08 20.56
CA THR A 171 9.93 -15.59 19.30
C THR A 171 11.45 -15.67 19.34
N PHE A 172 12.10 -16.11 18.26
CA PHE A 172 13.56 -16.26 18.18
C PHE A 172 14.19 -17.01 19.38
N HIS A 173 13.57 -18.11 19.81
CA HIS A 173 13.97 -18.92 20.97
C HIS A 173 13.97 -18.18 22.32
N LYS A 174 13.24 -17.07 22.42
CA LYS A 174 13.04 -16.30 23.64
C LYS A 174 11.57 -16.28 24.00
N THR A 175 11.27 -16.60 25.25
CA THR A 175 9.93 -16.43 25.81
C THR A 175 9.68 -14.95 26.01
N LEU A 176 8.53 -14.47 25.52
CA LEU A 176 8.06 -13.10 25.77
C LEU A 176 7.25 -13.09 27.07
N GLU A 177 7.57 -12.15 27.96
CA GLU A 177 6.90 -12.00 29.25
C GLU A 177 5.74 -10.99 29.21
N ASP A 178 5.77 -10.06 28.24
CA ASP A 178 4.79 -8.98 28.03
C ASP A 178 4.15 -9.03 26.63
#